data_AF-A0A292Z2B8-F1
#
_entry.id   AF-A0A292Z2B8-F1
#
_cell.length_a   1.000
_cell.length_b   1.000
_cell.length_c   1.000
_cell.angle_alpha   90.00
_cell.angle_beta   90.00
_cell.angle_gamma   90.00
#
_symmetry.space_group_name_H-M   'P 1'
#
loop_
_entity.id
_entity.type
_entity.pdbx_description
1 polymer ?
#
loop_
_entity_poly.entity_id
_entity_poly.type
_entity_poly.pdbx_seq_one_letter_code
_entity_poly.pdbx_strand_id
1 'polypeptide(L)' 'MNATVTPINGRDRAVLRAVAAGRAEFPRIGGGLVVDGLNLSDQFTGLRLTTAGFIVDRPGPAALTPTGVAVLAAA' A
#
# COMPACT_ATOMS: atom_id res chain seq x y z
N MET A 1 -10.36 11.11 20.44
CA MET A 1 -9.35 10.05 20.22
C MET A 1 -8.30 10.65 19.30
N ASN A 2 -7.07 10.84 19.78
CA ASN A 2 -6.01 11.48 19.00
C ASN A 2 -5.43 10.43 18.04
N ALA A 3 -5.68 10.55 16.73
CA ALA A 3 -5.14 9.63 15.74
C ALA A 3 -3.63 9.85 15.65
N THR A 4 -2.85 8.90 16.17
CA THR A 4 -1.40 8.90 15.97
C THR A 4 -1.15 8.78 14.47
N VAL A 5 -0.74 9.88 13.83
CA VAL A 5 -0.38 9.89 12.41
C VAL A 5 0.90 9.10 12.26
N THR A 6 0.82 7.86 11.79
CA THR A 6 2.01 7.08 11.42
C THR A 6 2.71 7.81 10.28
N PRO A 7 3.95 8.30 10.46
CA PRO A 7 4.65 9.00 9.40
C PRO A 7 4.88 8.05 8.23
N ILE A 8 4.35 8.40 7.05
CA ILE A 8 4.64 7.70 5.80
C ILE A 8 5.60 8.52 4.96
N ASN A 9 6.54 7.85 4.28
CA ASN A 9 7.46 8.54 3.38
C ASN A 9 6.80 8.80 2.00
N GLY A 10 7.49 9.53 1.12
CA GLY A 10 6.97 9.86 -0.21
C GLY A 10 6.67 8.63 -1.09
N ARG A 11 7.42 7.53 -0.92
CA ARG A 11 7.19 6.27 -1.64
C ARG A 11 5.94 5.56 -1.14
N ASP A 12 5.78 5.45 0.17
CA ASP A 12 4.59 4.88 0.79
C ASP A 12 3.34 5.61 0.32
N ARG A 13 3.37 6.96 0.32
CA ARG A 13 2.27 7.79 -0.20
C ARG A 13 1.99 7.54 -1.67
N ALA A 14 3.02 7.41 -2.51
CA ALA A 14 2.85 7.11 -3.94
C ALA A 14 2.20 5.74 -4.17
N VAL A 15 2.61 4.73 -3.40
CA VAL A 15 2.03 3.39 -3.48
C VAL A 15 0.58 3.38 -2.99
N LEU A 16 0.26 4.05 -1.87
CA LEU A 16 -1.11 4.17 -1.39
C LEU A 16 -2.02 4.87 -2.42
N ARG A 17 -1.52 5.87 -3.15
CA ARG A 17 -2.26 6.47 -4.28
C ARG A 17 -2.45 5.50 -5.44
N ALA A 18 -1.45 4.67 -5.76
CA ALA A 18 -1.58 3.65 -6.79
C ALA A 18 -2.63 2.60 -6.41
N VAL A 19 -2.66 2.16 -5.15
CA VAL A 19 -3.68 1.26 -4.59
C VAL A 19 -5.07 1.91 -4.67
N ALA A 20 -5.20 3.17 -4.24
CA ALA A 20 -6.47 3.93 -4.33
C ALA A 20 -6.97 4.05 -5.78
N ALA A 21 -6.06 4.14 -6.75
CA ALA A 21 -6.37 4.20 -8.17
C ALA A 21 -6.61 2.82 -8.81
N GLY A 22 -6.54 1.73 -8.06
CA GLY A 22 -6.71 0.36 -8.58
C GLY A 22 -5.57 -0.11 -9.48
N ARG A 23 -4.39 0.52 -9.39
CA ARG A 23 -3.22 0.23 -10.23
C ARG A 23 -2.23 -0.75 -9.58
N ALA A 24 -2.50 -1.16 -8.35
CA ALA A 24 -1.61 -2.01 -7.57
C ALA A 24 -2.23 -3.37 -7.29
N GLU A 25 -1.43 -4.42 -7.37
CA GLU A 25 -1.86 -5.81 -7.13
C GLU A 25 -0.76 -6.66 -6.51
N PHE A 26 -1.17 -7.70 -5.78
CA PHE A 26 -0.28 -8.77 -5.33
C PHE A 26 -0.35 -9.92 -6.33
N PRO A 27 0.78 -10.29 -6.98
CA PRO A 27 0.80 -11.41 -7.90
C PRO A 27 0.35 -12.71 -7.23
N ARG A 28 -0.29 -13.60 -8.01
CA ARG A 28 -0.81 -14.87 -7.49
C ARG A 28 0.28 -15.85 -7.04
N ILE A 29 1.48 -15.75 -7.63
CA ILE A 29 2.61 -16.63 -7.35
C ILE A 29 3.85 -15.78 -7.16
N GLY A 30 4.34 -15.73 -5.92
CA GLY A 30 5.58 -15.06 -5.56
C GLY A 30 5.58 -13.55 -5.83
N GLY A 31 6.66 -12.89 -5.42
CA GLY A 31 6.86 -11.47 -5.64
C GLY A 31 6.18 -10.56 -4.61
N GLY A 32 6.55 -9.28 -4.64
CA GLY A 32 5.94 -8.24 -3.84
C GLY A 32 4.80 -7.54 -4.57
N LEU A 33 4.25 -6.51 -3.95
CA LEU A 33 3.27 -5.62 -4.58
C LEU A 33 3.84 -5.05 -5.88
N VAL A 34 3.06 -5.12 -6.96
CA VAL A 34 3.38 -4.49 -8.25
C VAL A 34 2.46 -3.29 -8.48
N VAL A 35 2.93 -2.32 -9.26
CA VAL A 35 2.15 -1.17 -9.72
C VAL A 35 2.24 -1.09 -11.23
N ASP A 36 1.10 -1.05 -11.91
CA ASP A 36 1.02 -1.05 -13.38
C ASP A 36 1.80 -2.24 -14.00
N GLY A 37 1.77 -3.39 -13.33
CA GLY A 37 2.48 -4.61 -13.73
C GLY A 37 4.00 -4.61 -13.47
N LEU A 38 4.55 -3.53 -12.90
CA LEU A 38 5.97 -3.41 -12.60
C LEU A 38 6.26 -3.62 -11.12
N ASN A 39 7.35 -4.34 -10.83
CA ASN A 39 7.86 -4.47 -9.47
C ASN A 39 8.26 -3.10 -8.91
N LEU A 40 7.95 -2.89 -7.64
CA LEU A 40 8.49 -1.75 -6.90
C LEU A 40 10.01 -1.89 -6.77
N SER A 41 10.73 -0.78 -6.96
CA SER A 41 12.18 -0.75 -6.72
C SER A 41 12.55 -1.08 -5.27
N ASP A 42 11.62 -0.86 -4.34
CA ASP A 42 11.69 -1.32 -2.95
C ASP A 42 10.63 -2.40 -2.74
N GLN A 43 11.04 -3.66 -2.92
CA GLN A 43 10.17 -4.83 -2.80
C GLN A 43 9.51 -4.99 -1.42
N PHE A 44 10.08 -4.36 -0.37
CA PHE A 44 9.56 -4.46 0.99
C PHE A 44 8.44 -3.44 1.26
N THR A 45 8.17 -2.50 0.34
CA THR A 45 7.12 -1.50 0.53
C THR A 45 5.75 -2.15 0.71
N GLY A 46 5.42 -3.17 -0.08
CA GLY A 46 4.16 -3.92 0.07
C GLY A 46 4.02 -4.53 1.46
N LEU A 47 5.06 -5.26 1.91
CA LEU A 47 5.10 -5.87 3.24
C LEU A 47 4.95 -4.82 4.34
N ARG A 48 5.71 -3.71 4.27
CA ARG A 48 5.66 -2.63 5.26
C ARG A 48 4.26 -2.04 5.39
N LEU A 49 3.58 -1.76 4.27
CA LEU A 49 2.24 -1.18 4.26
C LEU A 49 1.18 -2.18 4.75
N THR A 50 1.33 -3.46 4.44
CA THR A 50 0.49 -4.53 4.98
C THR A 50 0.67 -4.67 6.49
N THR A 51 1.92 -4.76 6.98
CA THR A 51 2.22 -4.87 8.42
C THR A 51 1.73 -3.64 9.19
N ALA A 52 1.79 -2.45 8.60
CA ALA A 52 1.22 -1.24 9.17
C ALA A 52 -0.33 -1.20 9.13
N GLY A 53 -0.97 -2.19 8.49
CA GLY A 53 -2.42 -2.28 8.38
C GLY A 53 -3.03 -1.26 7.44
N PHE A 54 -2.27 -0.71 6.47
CA PHE A 54 -2.76 0.29 5.52
C PHE A 54 -3.36 -0.33 4.26
N ILE A 55 -2.92 -1.53 3.88
CA ILE A 55 -3.44 -2.27 2.75
C ILE A 55 -3.72 -3.73 3.13
N VAL A 56 -4.63 -4.36 2.39
CA VAL A 56 -4.92 -5.80 2.52
C VAL A 56 -3.98 -6.58 1.61
N ASP A 57 -3.24 -7.53 2.19
CA ASP A 57 -2.43 -8.50 1.46
C ASP A 57 -3.28 -9.71 1.08
N ARG A 58 -3.67 -9.77 -0.19
CA ARG A 58 -4.38 -10.89 -0.80
C ARG A 58 -4.02 -10.95 -2.28
N PRO A 59 -3.98 -12.14 -2.90
CA PRO A 59 -3.78 -12.26 -4.34
C PRO A 59 -4.77 -11.41 -5.15
N GLY A 60 -4.27 -10.72 -6.16
CA GLY A 60 -5.05 -9.82 -7.02
C GLY A 60 -4.98 -8.35 -6.56
N PRO A 61 -5.99 -7.53 -6.92
CA PRO A 61 -5.96 -6.10 -6.65
C PRO A 61 -5.79 -5.79 -5.16
N ALA A 62 -4.79 -4.96 -4.86
CA ALA A 62 -4.58 -4.45 -3.53
C ALA A 62 -5.72 -3.47 -3.18
N ALA A 63 -6.05 -3.41 -1.88
CA ALA A 63 -7.10 -2.52 -1.39
C ALA A 63 -6.61 -1.78 -0.14
N LEU A 64 -6.97 -0.50 -0.03
CA LEU A 64 -6.77 0.26 1.21
C LEU A 64 -7.67 -0.29 2.32
N THR A 65 -7.14 -0.34 3.54
CA THR A 65 -7.96 -0.48 4.74
C THR A 65 -8.54 0.90 5.14
N PRO A 66 -9.51 0.96 6.08
CA PRO A 66 -9.95 2.25 6.63
C PRO A 66 -8.80 3.09 7.21
N THR A 67 -7.83 2.45 7.86
CA THR A 67 -6.62 3.13 8.36
C THR A 67 -5.77 3.67 7.22
N GLY A 68 -5.58 2.88 6.14
CA GLY A 68 -4.83 3.33 4.96
C GLY A 68 -5.48 4.52 4.26
N VAL A 69 -6.82 4.56 4.20
CA VAL A 69 -7.56 5.72 3.68
C VAL A 69 -7.32 6.95 4.54
N ALA A 70 -7.42 6.82 5.87
CA ALA A 70 -7.20 7.93 6.79
C ALA A 70 -5.77 8.49 6.71
N VAL A 71 -4.77 7.61 6.64
CA VAL A 71 -3.36 8.00 6.50
C VAL A 71 -3.11 8.67 5.15
N LEU A 72 -3.65 8.14 4.06
CA LEU A 72 -3.49 8.74 2.73
C LEU A 72 -4.13 10.14 2.64
N ALA A 73 -5.27 10.36 3.30
CA ALA A 73 -5.93 11.66 3.34
C ALA A 73 -5.18 12.71 4.17
N ALA A 74 -4.40 12.27 5.17
CA ALA A 74 -3.62 13.14 6.03
C ALA A 74 -2.23 13.52 5.49
N ALA A 75 -1.83 12.97 4.32
CA ALA A 75 -0.46 12.98 3.83
C ALA A 75 -0.23 13.79 2.54
#